data_AF-A0A434V1T9-F1
#
_entry.id   AF-A0A434V1T9-F1
#
_cell.length_a   1.000
_cell.length_b   1.000
_cell.length_c   1.000
_cell.angle_alpha   90.00
_cell.angle_beta   90.00
_cell.angle_gamma   90.00
#
_symmetry.space_group_name_H-M   'P 1'
#
loop_
_entity.id
_entity.type
_entity.pdbx_description
1 polymer ?
#
loop_
_entity_poly.entity_id
_entity_poly.type
_entity_poly.pdbx_seq_one_letter_code
_entity_poly.pdbx_strand_id
1 'polypeptide(L)' 'MNDRMFDSPVFVKSGNSLIQEIACIEDALEFLYEWPKNRRGPIYDTALR' A
#
# COMPACT_ATOMS: atom_id res chain seq x y z
N MET A 1 18.74 -8.96 -6.76
CA MET A 1 17.32 -9.16 -6.43
C MET A 1 17.07 -8.66 -5.01
N ASN A 2 16.99 -7.35 -4.81
CA ASN A 2 16.58 -6.71 -3.55
C ASN A 2 16.39 -5.18 -3.71
N ASP A 3 15.99 -4.72 -4.91
CA ASP A 3 15.98 -3.28 -5.23
C ASP A 3 14.61 -2.61 -4.97
N ARG A 4 13.69 -3.32 -4.32
CA ARG A 4 12.30 -2.88 -4.12
C ARG A 4 11.78 -3.05 -2.69
N MET A 5 12.68 -3.28 -1.73
CA MET A 5 12.36 -3.27 -0.31
C MET A 5 12.54 -1.86 0.22
N PHE A 6 11.61 -1.42 1.06
CA PHE A 6 11.73 -0.14 1.74
C PHE A 6 12.83 -0.22 2.81
N ASP A 7 13.55 0.88 3.01
CA ASP A 7 14.56 1.00 4.07
C ASP A 7 13.97 0.77 5.48
N SER A 8 12.66 1.01 5.62
CA SER A 8 11.88 0.65 6.81
C SER A 8 10.45 0.27 6.42
N PRO A 9 9.90 -0.79 7.05
CA PRO A 9 8.53 -1.23 6.76
C PRO A 9 7.51 -0.16 7.19
N VAL A 10 6.51 0.05 6.34
CA VAL A 10 5.43 1.02 6.57
C VAL A 10 4.20 0.28 7.07
N PHE A 11 3.63 0.73 8.19
CA PHE A 11 2.44 0.14 8.77
C PHE A 11 1.20 0.97 8.38
N VAL A 12 0.32 0.39 7.60
CA VAL A 12 -0.94 1.02 7.18
C VAL A 12 -2.12 0.40 7.92
N LYS A 13 -3.06 1.22 8.34
CA LYS A 13 -4.29 0.74 8.98
C LYS A 13 -5.32 0.41 7.90
N SER A 14 -5.52 -0.88 7.62
CA SER A 14 -6.56 -1.36 6.71
C SER A 14 -7.86 -1.61 7.49
N GLY A 15 -8.87 -0.77 7.26
CA GLY A 15 -10.19 -0.93 7.88
C GLY A 15 -10.23 -0.71 9.39
N ASN A 16 -11.09 -1.47 10.08
CA ASN A 16 -11.49 -1.18 11.47
C ASN A 16 -10.40 -1.52 12.51
N SER A 17 -9.58 -2.55 12.27
CA SER A 17 -8.57 -2.99 13.25
C SER A 17 -7.40 -3.77 12.65
N LEU A 18 -7.27 -3.87 11.32
CA LEU A 18 -6.13 -4.54 10.71
C LEU A 18 -5.01 -3.53 10.48
N ILE A 19 -3.81 -3.84 10.94
CA ILE A 19 -2.59 -3.13 10.55
C ILE A 19 -1.86 -4.04 9.57
N GLN A 20 -1.60 -3.53 8.37
CA GLN A 20 -0.86 -4.24 7.34
C GLN A 20 0.55 -3.64 7.27
N GLU A 21 1.54 -4.51 7.34
CA GLU A 21 2.94 -4.15 7.16
C GLU A 21 3.28 -4.20 5.67
N ILE A 22 3.89 -3.13 5.18
CA ILE A 22 4.33 -2.99 3.79
C ILE A 22 5.86 -2.85 3.84
N ALA A 23 6.56 -3.93 3.50
CA ALA A 23 8.02 -3.95 3.45
C ALA A 23 8.54 -3.75 2.02
N CYS A 24 7.69 -3.97 1.01
CA CYS A 24 8.07 -3.89 -0.39
C CYS A 24 7.06 -3.11 -1.26
N ILE A 25 7.51 -2.70 -2.45
CA ILE A 25 6.64 -2.08 -3.46
C ILE A 25 5.48 -3.03 -3.84
N GLU A 26 5.74 -4.34 -3.92
CA GLU A 26 4.70 -5.34 -4.21
C GLU A 26 3.59 -5.34 -3.16
N ASP A 27 3.95 -5.35 -1.86
CA ASP A 27 2.98 -5.25 -0.76
C ASP A 27 2.18 -3.93 -0.81
N ALA A 28 2.84 -2.83 -1.21
CA ALA A 28 2.21 -1.52 -1.33
C ALA A 28 1.18 -1.50 -2.46
N LEU A 29 1.52 -2.10 -3.60
CA LEU A 29 0.64 -2.23 -4.74
C LEU A 29 -0.54 -3.15 -4.40
N GLU A 30 -0.31 -4.26 -3.72
CA GLU A 30 -1.38 -5.18 -3.28
C GLU A 30 -2.38 -4.46 -2.35
N PHE A 31 -1.88 -3.69 -1.38
CA PHE A 31 -2.71 -2.85 -0.52
C PHE A 31 -3.54 -1.83 -1.31
N LEU A 32 -2.93 -1.17 -2.29
CA LEU A 32 -3.62 -0.26 -3.20
C LEU A 32 -4.71 -1.02 -3.99
N TYR A 33 -4.44 -2.22 -4.52
CA TYR A 33 -5.38 -3.06 -5.27
C TYR A 33 -6.54 -3.63 -4.43
N GLU A 34 -6.37 -3.76 -3.12
CA GLU A 34 -7.44 -4.09 -2.18
C GLU A 34 -8.24 -2.84 -1.73
N TRP A 35 -7.69 -1.64 -1.95
CA TRP A 35 -8.29 -0.40 -1.44
C TRP A 35 -9.72 -0.17 -1.97
N PRO A 36 -10.69 0.17 -1.10
CA PRO A 36 -12.07 0.45 -1.51
C PRO A 36 -12.18 1.45 -2.68
N LYS A 37 -12.87 1.07 -3.76
CA LYS A 37 -13.03 1.88 -4.99
C LYS A 37 -13.66 3.25 -4.73
N ASN A 38 -14.52 3.36 -3.72
CA ASN A 38 -15.13 4.63 -3.29
C ASN A 38 -14.13 5.61 -2.64
N ARG A 39 -12.91 5.17 -2.32
CA ARG A 39 -11.80 6.02 -1.85
C ARG A 39 -10.64 6.11 -2.84
N ARG A 40 -10.73 5.44 -3.99
CA ARG A 40 -9.76 5.57 -5.10
C ARG A 40 -10.02 6.86 -5.87
N GLY A 41 -9.70 7.98 -5.24
CA GLY A 41 -9.65 9.29 -5.88
C GLY A 41 -8.29 9.54 -6.55
N PRO A 42 -7.90 10.81 -6.77
CA PRO A 42 -6.62 11.17 -7.39
C PRO A 42 -5.39 10.67 -6.62
N ILE A 43 -5.56 10.37 -5.33
CA ILE A 43 -4.52 9.84 -4.44
C ILE A 43 -4.11 8.41 -4.85
N TYR A 44 -5.08 7.59 -5.28
CA TYR A 44 -4.82 6.23 -5.75
C TYR A 44 -4.02 6.24 -7.06
N ASP A 45 -4.45 7.07 -8.00
CA ASP A 45 -3.78 7.22 -9.31
C ASP A 45 -2.35 7.73 -9.15
N THR A 46 -2.15 8.69 -8.24
CA THR A 46 -0.80 9.21 -7.90
C THR A 46 0.08 8.15 -7.24
N ALA A 47 -0.49 7.30 -6.37
CA ALA A 47 0.27 6.25 -5.68
C ALA A 47 0.62 5.06 -6.60
N LEU A 48 -0.07 4.91 -7.73
CA LEU A 48 0.17 3.85 -8.73
C LEU A 48 1.15 4.27 -9.84
N ARG A 49 1.58 5.54 -9.86
CA ARG A 49 2.35 6.14 -10.95
C ARG A 49 3.86 6.01 -10.76
#